data_AF-A0A1I6CAC5-F1
#
_entry.id   AF-A0A1I6CAC5-F1
#
_cell.length_a   1.000
_cell.length_b   1.000
_cell.length_c   1.000
_cell.angle_alpha   90.00
_cell.angle_beta   90.00
_cell.angle_gamma   90.00
#
_symmetry.space_group_name_H-M   'P 1'
#
loop_
_entity.id
_entity.type
_entity.pdbx_description
1 polymer ?
#
loop_
_entity_poly.entity_id
_entity_poly.type
_entity_poly.pdbx_seq_one_letter_code
_entity_poly.pdbx_strand_id
1 'polypeptide(L)'
;MEMQKTNLQIVDILNDWDPFQFGHGGYEPEIADIVQAVHELDSPTELALRIQSIFEFSFEKILPLEECLRIANELLLVKNDGSCSI
;
A
#
# COMPACT_ATOMS: atom_id res chain seq x y z
N MET A 1 14.45 -4.32 -13.54
CA MET A 1 14.02 -2.94 -13.85
C MET A 1 12.54 -2.78 -13.51
N GLU A 2 11.67 -3.68 -13.97
CA GLU A 2 10.23 -3.63 -13.65
C GLU A 2 9.89 -3.58 -12.15
N MET A 3 10.45 -4.47 -11.32
CA MET A 3 10.17 -4.47 -9.87
C MET A 3 10.52 -3.16 -9.16
N GLN A 4 11.60 -2.48 -9.57
CA GLN A 4 11.94 -1.17 -8.98
C GLN A 4 10.94 -0.09 -9.41
N LYS A 5 10.48 -0.12 -10.66
CA LYS A 5 9.47 0.83 -11.15
C LYS A 5 8.11 0.61 -10.48
N THR A 6 7.67 -0.63 -10.34
CA THR A 6 6.45 -1.00 -9.60
C THR A 6 6.52 -0.53 -8.15
N ASN A 7 7.65 -0.75 -7.46
CA ASN A 7 7.81 -0.30 -6.08
C ASN A 7 7.76 1.23 -5.96
N LEU A 8 8.39 1.97 -6.87
CA LEU A 8 8.32 3.44 -6.87
C LEU A 8 6.88 3.94 -7.06
N GLN A 9 6.12 3.33 -7.97
CA GLN A 9 4.71 3.68 -8.18
C GLN A 9 3.85 3.38 -6.94
N ILE A 10 4.07 2.24 -6.28
CA ILE A 10 3.38 1.91 -5.01
C ILE A 10 3.71 2.95 -3.94
N VAL A 11 4.98 3.33 -3.82
CA VAL A 11 5.44 4.34 -2.85
C VAL A 11 4.79 5.70 -3.13
N ASP A 12 4.70 6.11 -4.40
CA ASP A 12 4.07 7.38 -4.79
C ASP A 12 2.58 7.39 -4.40
N ILE A 13 1.84 6.32 -4.73
CA ILE A 13 0.40 6.19 -4.40
C ILE A 13 0.17 6.26 -2.89
N LEU A 14 1.01 5.59 -2.10
CA LEU A 14 0.88 5.58 -0.64
C LEU A 14 1.20 6.94 -0.01
N ASN A 15 2.20 7.65 -0.55
CA ASN A 15 2.50 9.01 -0.10
C ASN A 15 1.40 10.00 -0.45
N ASP A 16 0.76 9.85 -1.61
CA ASP A 16 -0.35 10.71 -2.04
C ASP A 16 -1.65 10.42 -1.26
N TRP A 17 -1.82 9.20 -0.75
CA TRP A 17 -2.99 8.85 0.06
C TRP A 17 -3.06 9.60 1.39
N ASP A 18 -1.91 9.78 2.06
CA ASP A 18 -1.72 10.61 3.27
C ASP A 18 -2.92 10.63 4.24
N PRO A 19 -3.34 9.47 4.79
CA PRO A 19 -4.63 9.35 5.47
C PRO A 19 -4.71 10.15 6.79
N PHE A 20 -3.56 10.55 7.35
CA PHE A 20 -3.48 11.35 8.57
C PHE A 20 -2.87 12.75 8.36
N GLN A 21 -2.62 13.15 7.11
CA GLN A 21 -2.12 14.48 6.77
C GLN A 21 -0.75 14.81 7.39
N PHE A 22 0.15 13.82 7.46
CA PHE A 22 1.53 14.03 7.90
C PHE A 22 2.45 14.49 6.78
N GLY A 23 1.98 14.41 5.53
CA GLY A 23 2.74 14.78 4.35
C GLY A 23 3.75 13.71 3.93
N HIS A 24 4.42 13.99 2.82
CA HIS A 24 5.36 13.07 2.19
C HIS A 24 6.50 12.66 3.15
N GLY A 25 6.76 11.37 3.27
CA GLY A 25 7.75 10.82 4.20
C GLY A 25 7.24 10.63 5.64
N GLY A 26 5.98 10.96 5.95
CA GLY A 26 5.38 10.71 7.26
C GLY A 26 5.09 9.23 7.56
N TYR A 27 5.29 8.35 6.58
CA TYR A 27 4.88 6.94 6.61
C TYR A 27 5.98 5.98 6.11
N GLU A 28 7.25 6.40 6.08
CA GLU A 28 8.33 5.59 5.47
C GLU A 28 8.40 4.13 5.99
N PRO A 29 8.30 3.86 7.31
CA PRO A 29 8.29 2.49 7.81
C PRO A 29 7.05 1.71 7.35
N GLU A 30 5.86 2.33 7.43
CA GLU A 30 4.60 1.69 7.07
C GLU A 30 4.53 1.40 5.57
N ILE A 31 5.03 2.32 4.74
CA ILE A 31 5.12 2.15 3.29
C ILE A 31 6.02 0.97 2.95
N ALA A 32 7.15 0.78 3.64
CA ALA A 32 8.01 -0.36 3.41
C ALA A 32 7.29 -1.69 3.72
N ASP A 33 6.56 -1.75 4.84
CA ASP A 33 5.78 -2.92 5.22
C ASP A 33 4.63 -3.20 4.24
N ILE A 34 3.98 -2.15 3.73
CA ILE A 34 2.90 -2.29 2.74
C ILE A 34 3.47 -2.74 1.39
N VAL A 35 4.61 -2.22 0.94
CA VAL A 35 5.29 -2.69 -0.28
C VAL A 35 5.57 -4.18 -0.17
N GLN A 36 6.09 -4.65 0.98
CA GLN A 36 6.28 -6.08 1.21
C GLN A 36 4.96 -6.85 1.15
N ALA A 37 3.91 -6.38 1.82
CA ALA A 37 2.60 -7.02 1.83
C ALA A 37 1.98 -7.12 0.42
N VAL A 38 2.17 -6.11 -0.44
CA VAL A 38 1.72 -6.14 -1.83
C VAL A 38 2.39 -7.30 -2.60
N HIS A 39 3.68 -7.57 -2.37
CA HIS A 39 4.35 -8.70 -3.01
C HIS A 39 3.84 -10.05 -2.52
N GLU A 40 3.49 -10.15 -1.23
CA GLU A 40 3.06 -11.40 -0.58
C GLU A 40 1.58 -11.74 -0.81
N LEU A 41 0.73 -10.75 -1.03
CA LEU A 41 -0.73 -10.91 -1.08
C LEU A 41 -1.29 -10.58 -2.47
N ASP A 42 -2.29 -11.34 -2.90
CA ASP A 42 -3.02 -11.12 -4.17
C ASP A 42 -4.49 -10.78 -3.96
N SER A 43 -4.99 -10.93 -2.72
CA SER A 43 -6.37 -10.62 -2.36
C SER A 43 -6.48 -9.17 -1.88
N PRO A 44 -7.32 -8.33 -2.52
CA PRO A 44 -7.55 -6.95 -2.06
C PRO A 44 -8.02 -6.87 -0.62
N THR A 45 -8.86 -7.83 -0.19
CA THR A 45 -9.38 -7.86 1.19
C THR A 45 -8.31 -8.20 2.20
N GLU A 46 -7.43 -9.16 1.91
CA GLU A 46 -6.32 -9.51 2.81
C GLU A 46 -5.30 -8.39 2.89
N LEU A 47 -4.99 -7.75 1.76
CA LEU A 47 -4.11 -6.59 1.72
C LEU A 47 -4.72 -5.39 2.47
N ALA A 48 -6.02 -5.13 2.33
CA ALA A 48 -6.71 -4.07 3.05
C ALA A 48 -6.63 -4.25 4.58
N LEU A 49 -6.84 -5.48 5.06
CA LEU A 49 -6.70 -5.81 6.48
C LEU A 49 -5.25 -5.63 6.95
N ARG A 50 -4.28 -6.06 6.14
CA ARG A 50 -2.85 -5.87 6.46
C ARG A 50 -2.49 -4.38 6.54
N ILE A 51 -2.92 -3.57 5.58
CA ILE A 51 -2.72 -2.11 5.59
C ILE A 51 -3.34 -1.50 6.85
N GLN A 52 -4.60 -1.85 7.17
CA GLN A 52 -5.28 -1.34 8.36
C GLN A 52 -4.49 -1.65 9.63
N SER A 53 -4.00 -2.89 9.79
CA SER A 53 -3.21 -3.30 10.95
C SER A 53 -1.85 -2.60 11.04
N ILE A 54 -1.18 -2.34 9.91
CA ILE A 54 0.10 -1.60 9.89
C ILE A 54 -0.12 -0.17 10.42
N PHE A 55 -1.13 0.54 9.91
CA PHE A 55 -1.44 1.89 10.38
C PHE A 55 -1.97 1.90 11.82
N GLU A 56 -2.78 0.92 12.22
CA GLU A 56 -3.25 0.79 13.60
C GLU A 56 -2.07 0.59 14.57
N PHE A 57 -1.10 -0.25 14.21
CA PHE A 57 0.09 -0.48 15.03
C PHE A 57 0.95 0.77 15.18
N SER A 58 1.19 1.51 14.09
CA SER A 58 2.07 2.69 14.12
C SER A 58 1.43 3.94 14.70
N PHE A 59 0.11 4.12 14.53
CA PHE A 59 -0.57 5.38 14.87
C PHE A 59 -1.66 5.24 15.93
N GLU A 60 -1.89 4.02 16.44
CA GLU A 60 -2.95 3.71 17.41
C GLU A 60 -4.35 4.15 16.94
N LYS A 61 -4.56 4.17 15.62
CA LYS A 61 -5.78 4.61 14.96
C LYS A 61 -6.21 3.61 13.90
N ILE A 62 -7.49 3.25 13.95
CA ILE A 62 -8.09 2.35 12.98
C ILE A 62 -8.59 3.17 11.78
N LEU A 63 -8.00 2.91 10.61
CA LEU A 63 -8.50 3.44 9.33
C LEU A 63 -9.79 2.71 8.93
N PRO A 64 -10.76 3.37 8.26
CA PRO A 64 -11.91 2.67 7.70
C PRO A 64 -11.48 1.58 6.72
N LEU A 65 -12.02 0.37 6.87
CA LEU A 65 -11.64 -0.76 6.01
C LEU A 65 -11.94 -0.49 4.54
N GLU A 66 -12.99 0.27 4.24
CA GLU A 66 -13.34 0.70 2.88
C GLU A 66 -12.23 1.54 2.22
N GLU A 67 -11.57 2.42 2.98
CA GLU A 67 -10.43 3.21 2.49
C GLU A 67 -9.22 2.32 2.25
N CYS A 68 -8.91 1.41 3.18
CA CYS A 68 -7.83 0.44 3.01
C CYS A 68 -8.08 -0.46 1.80
N LEU A 69 -9.35 -0.84 1.55
CA LEU A 69 -9.73 -1.65 0.40
C LEU A 69 -9.59 -0.90 -0.91
N ARG A 70 -9.97 0.38 -0.95
CA ARG A 70 -9.76 1.24 -2.13
C ARG A 70 -8.29 1.27 -2.51
N ILE A 71 -7.40 1.54 -1.55
CA ILE A 71 -5.95 1.55 -1.80
C ILE A 71 -5.40 0.17 -2.15
N ALA A 72 -5.80 -0.88 -1.44
CA ALA A 72 -5.36 -2.24 -1.74
C ALA A 72 -5.65 -2.64 -3.21
N ASN A 73 -6.82 -2.28 -3.74
CA ASN A 73 -7.13 -2.53 -5.16
C ASN A 73 -6.18 -1.77 -6.09
N GLU A 74 -5.92 -0.49 -5.81
CA GLU A 74 -5.02 0.34 -6.62
C GLU A 74 -3.58 -0.22 -6.64
N LEU A 75 -3.07 -0.66 -5.48
CA LEU A 75 -1.73 -1.26 -5.38
C LEU A 75 -1.63 -2.59 -6.15
N LEU A 76 -2.66 -3.43 -6.08
CA LEU A 76 -2.68 -4.71 -6.79
C LEU A 76 -2.82 -4.53 -8.31
N LEU A 77 -3.50 -3.48 -8.77
CA LEU A 77 -3.50 -3.12 -10.19
C LEU A 77 -2.07 -2.81 -10.67
N VAL A 78 -1.31 -2.00 -9.92
CA VAL A 78 0.08 -1.67 -10.24
C VAL A 78 0.99 -2.90 -10.23
N LYS A 79 0.83 -3.78 -9.24
CA LYS A 79 1.53 -5.08 -9.18
C LYS A 79 1.24 -5.93 -10.41
N ASN A 80 -0.03 -6.03 -10.81
CA ASN A 80 -0.47 -6.88 -11.92
C ASN A 80 -0.10 -6.29 -13.29
N ASP A 81 -0.14 -4.97 -13.45
CA ASP A 81 0.32 -4.29 -14.67
C ASP A 81 1.83 -4.44 -14.87
N GLY A 82 2.62 -4.43 -13.80
CA GLY A 82 4.05 -4.71 -13.83
C GLY A 82 4.41 -6.18 -14.04
N SER A 83 3.53 -7.12 -13.64
CA SER A 83 3.72 -8.56 -13.87
C SER A 83 3.29 -9.01 -15.26
N CYS A 84 2.48 -8.20 -15.97
CA CYS A 84 2.05 -8.45 -17.34
C CYS A 84 3.16 -8.09 -18.36
N SER A 85 4.24 -8.88 -18.35
CA SER A 85 5.23 -8.90 -19.42
C SER A 85 4.94 -10.11 -20.33
N ILE A 86 4.51 -9.87 -21.56
CA ILE A 86 4.29 -10.89 -22.62
C ILE A 86 5.63 -11.38 -23.14
#